data_AF-A0A4V2JTJ6-F1
#
_entry.id   AF-A0A4V2JTJ6-F1
#
_cell.length_a   1.000
_cell.length_b   1.000
_cell.length_c   1.000
_cell.angle_alpha   90.00
_cell.angle_beta   90.00
_cell.angle_gamma   90.00
#
_symmetry.space_group_name_H-M   'P 1'
#
loop_
_entity.id
_entity.type
_entity.pdbx_description
1 polymer ?
#
loop_
_entity_poly.entity_id
_entity_poly.type
_entity_poly.pdbx_seq_one_letter_code
_entity_poly.pdbx_strand_id
1 'polypeptide(L)'
;MNSFRYKLPFIHFSIENFLNPVEYKKISDFYNKLNFSLKHTDLYKFYQTDELTENKNILFFKKKVLKICKEMENHENIHTLDESEDIMAVNLKINGSEMIRNNLDIFGSFYRADNYLLCHDDCLENRKYAFSYYL
;
A
#
# COMPACT_ATOMS: atom_id res chain seq x y z
N MET A 1 -3.33 18.58 3.97
CA MET A 1 -2.79 17.52 3.10
C MET A 1 -3.23 17.89 1.70
N ASN A 2 -2.30 18.11 0.77
CA ASN A 2 -2.66 18.43 -0.61
C ASN A 2 -2.78 17.11 -1.37
N SER A 3 -3.88 16.94 -2.09
CA SER A 3 -4.11 15.78 -2.96
C SER A 3 -4.32 16.29 -4.38
N PHE A 4 -3.59 15.70 -5.31
CA PHE A 4 -3.62 16.06 -6.72
C PHE A 4 -4.14 14.85 -7.51
N ARG A 5 -5.18 15.08 -8.32
CA ARG A 5 -5.73 14.07 -9.22
C ARG A 5 -5.33 14.38 -10.65
N TYR A 6 -4.77 13.40 -11.32
CA TYR A 6 -4.37 13.46 -12.72
C TYR A 6 -5.22 12.48 -13.52
N LYS A 7 -5.59 12.86 -14.75
CA LYS A 7 -6.36 12.01 -15.67
C LYS A 7 -5.51 11.37 -16.76
N LEU A 8 -4.37 11.99 -17.08
CA LEU A 8 -3.49 11.57 -18.17
C LEU A 8 -2.09 11.30 -17.60
N PRO A 9 -1.37 10.29 -18.13
CA PRO A 9 -1.80 9.32 -19.15
C PRO A 9 -2.81 8.28 -18.65
N PHE A 10 -3.03 8.20 -17.34
CA PHE A 10 -4.06 7.40 -16.68
C PHE A 10 -4.48 8.07 -15.37
N ILE A 11 -5.59 7.61 -14.76
CA ILE A 11 -6.07 8.14 -13.49
C ILE A 11 -5.09 7.79 -12.37
N HIS A 12 -4.50 8.79 -11.75
CA HIS A 12 -3.63 8.60 -10.58
C HIS A 12 -3.70 9.80 -9.64
N PHE A 13 -3.29 9.57 -8.40
CA PHE A 13 -3.31 10.54 -7.33
C PHE A 13 -1.94 10.71 -6.71
N SER A 14 -1.58 11.95 -6.39
CA SER A 14 -0.39 12.27 -5.58
C SER A 14 -0.84 12.98 -4.31
N ILE A 15 -0.37 12.50 -3.16
CA ILE A 15 -0.73 13.04 -1.86
C ILE A 15 0.54 13.51 -1.15
N GLU A 16 0.66 14.81 -1.00
CA GLU A 16 1.78 15.42 -0.30
C GLU A 16 1.56 15.39 1.21
N ASN A 17 2.65 15.17 1.95
CA ASN A 17 2.65 15.15 3.42
C ASN A 17 1.60 14.18 3.98
N PHE A 18 1.50 12.99 3.37
CA PHE A 18 0.56 11.93 3.74
C PHE A 18 0.66 11.54 5.23
N LEU A 19 1.89 11.48 5.74
CA LEU A 19 2.18 11.34 7.16
C LEU A 19 2.64 12.68 7.73
N ASN A 20 2.21 12.96 8.97
CA ASN A 20 2.78 14.08 9.71
C ASN A 20 4.24 13.75 10.14
N PRO A 21 5.05 14.73 10.58
CA PRO A 21 6.47 14.49 10.88
C PRO A 21 6.73 13.39 11.93
N VAL A 22 5.85 13.25 12.92
CA VAL A 22 5.97 12.22 13.97
C VAL A 22 5.71 10.83 13.39
N GLU A 23 4.67 10.70 12.57
CA GLU A 23 4.31 9.46 11.88
C GLU A 23 5.35 9.07 10.82
N TYR A 24 5.84 10.04 10.04
CA TYR A 24 6.92 9.83 9.07
C TYR A 24 8.15 9.26 9.77
N LYS A 25 8.59 9.90 10.86
CA LYS A 25 9.74 9.42 11.62
C LYS A 25 9.54 7.99 12.12
N LYS A 26 8.33 7.65 12.58
CA LYS A 26 7.99 6.29 13.01
C LYS A 26 8.11 5.26 11.87
N ILE A 27 7.63 5.58 10.66
CA ILE A 27 7.78 4.69 9.50
C ILE A 27 9.23 4.61 9.03
N SER A 28 9.94 5.74 8.97
CA SER A 28 11.36 5.78 8.58
C SER A 28 12.23 4.97 9.54
N ASP A 29 12.06 5.15 10.86
CA ASP A 29 12.78 4.39 11.88
C ASP A 29 12.45 2.88 11.84
N PHE A 30 11.21 2.52 11.45
CA PHE A 30 10.80 1.14 11.24
C PHE A 30 11.46 0.55 9.99
N TYR A 31 11.38 1.26 8.85
CA TYR A 31 11.93 0.87 7.56
C TYR A 31 13.44 0.60 7.64
N ASN A 32 14.19 1.49 8.30
CA ASN A 32 15.64 1.38 8.46
C ASN A 32 16.09 0.17 9.29
N LYS A 33 15.17 -0.52 9.97
CA LYS A 33 15.45 -1.74 10.74
C LYS A 33 15.05 -3.02 10.01
N LEU A 34 14.45 -2.91 8.82
CA LEU A 34 14.01 -4.07 8.06
C LEU A 34 15.22 -4.75 7.40
N ASN A 35 15.08 -6.06 7.24
CA ASN A 35 16.02 -6.84 6.45
C ASN A 35 15.58 -6.82 4.99
N PHE A 36 16.53 -6.55 4.10
CA PHE A 36 16.28 -6.54 2.67
C PHE A 36 17.13 -7.59 1.99
N SER A 37 16.52 -8.28 1.03
CA SER A 37 17.19 -9.24 0.16
C SER A 37 17.15 -8.72 -1.28
N LEU A 38 18.24 -8.90 -2.02
CA LEU A 38 18.25 -8.58 -3.44
C LEU A 38 17.33 -9.58 -4.17
N LYS A 39 16.39 -9.05 -4.95
CA LYS A 39 15.60 -9.81 -5.91
C LYS A 39 16.04 -9.39 -7.32
N HIS A 40 16.23 -10.37 -8.19
CA HIS A 40 16.71 -10.13 -9.55
C HIS A 40 16.05 -11.10 -10.52
N THR A 41 15.35 -10.53 -11.50
CA THR A 41 14.68 -11.19 -12.60
C THR A 41 14.96 -10.42 -13.90
N ASP A 42 14.41 -10.89 -15.00
CA ASP A 42 14.35 -10.16 -16.27
C ASP A 42 13.56 -8.84 -16.14
N LEU A 43 12.46 -8.82 -15.38
CA LEU A 43 11.59 -7.65 -15.20
C LEU A 43 12.16 -6.61 -14.23
N TYR A 44 12.89 -7.03 -13.20
CA TYR A 44 13.35 -6.12 -12.15
C TYR A 44 14.61 -6.57 -11.41
N LYS A 45 15.28 -5.60 -10.81
CA LYS A 45 16.40 -5.79 -9.89
C LYS A 45 16.34 -4.73 -8.81
N PHE A 46 15.99 -5.11 -7.58
CA PHE A 46 16.00 -4.20 -6.42
C PHE A 46 16.02 -4.99 -5.11
N TYR A 47 16.25 -4.30 -4.00
CA TYR A 47 16.22 -4.89 -2.68
C TYR A 47 14.81 -4.83 -2.11
N GLN A 48 14.29 -5.96 -1.63
CA GLN A 48 12.94 -6.11 -1.10
C GLN A 48 12.95 -6.76 0.28
N THR A 49 12.07 -6.32 1.16
CA THR A 49 11.75 -7.04 2.42
C THR A 49 10.85 -8.24 2.16
N ASP A 50 10.67 -9.08 3.18
CA ASP A 50 9.51 -9.97 3.22
C ASP A 50 8.21 -9.15 3.33
N GLU A 51 7.08 -9.78 3.04
CA GLU A 51 5.78 -9.13 3.13
C GLU A 51 5.48 -8.62 4.54
N LEU A 52 4.98 -7.39 4.62
CA LEU A 52 4.70 -6.67 5.86
C LEU A 52 3.21 -6.73 6.22
N THR A 53 2.39 -7.50 5.51
CA THR A 53 0.92 -7.58 5.62
C THR A 53 0.44 -7.88 7.06
N GLU A 54 1.16 -8.71 7.80
CA GLU A 54 0.83 -9.04 9.20
C GLU A 54 1.57 -8.16 10.24
N ASN A 55 2.43 -7.24 9.79
CA ASN A 55 3.22 -6.42 10.71
C ASN A 55 2.36 -5.35 11.40
N LYS A 56 2.28 -5.44 12.73
CA LYS A 56 1.48 -4.53 13.58
C LYS A 56 2.11 -3.14 13.74
N ASN A 57 3.41 -2.99 13.54
CA ASN A 57 4.10 -1.70 13.72
C ASN A 57 3.64 -0.64 12.71
N ILE A 58 3.15 -1.07 11.54
CA ILE A 58 2.64 -0.24 10.46
C ILE A 58 1.11 -0.22 10.37
N LEU A 59 0.40 -0.73 11.38
CA LEU A 59 -1.07 -0.79 11.36
C LEU A 59 -1.72 0.59 11.20
N PHE A 60 -1.14 1.63 11.81
CA PHE A 60 -1.64 3.01 11.67
C PHE A 60 -1.51 3.52 10.22
N PHE A 61 -0.40 3.17 9.56
CA PHE A 61 -0.15 3.51 8.16
C PHE A 61 -1.15 2.80 7.24
N LYS A 62 -1.33 1.48 7.43
CA LYS A 62 -2.35 0.68 6.72
C LYS A 62 -3.75 1.28 6.80
N LYS A 63 -4.17 1.66 8.02
CA LYS A 63 -5.48 2.31 8.24
C LYS A 63 -5.62 3.61 7.48
N LYS A 64 -4.56 4.42 7.38
CA LYS A 64 -4.58 5.66 6.59
C LYS A 64 -4.68 5.38 5.09
N VAL A 65 -3.91 4.42 4.57
CA VAL A 65 -3.96 4.07 3.14
C VAL A 65 -5.36 3.58 2.76
N LEU A 66 -5.93 2.66 3.54
CA LEU A 66 -7.29 2.15 3.31
C LEU A 66 -8.34 3.26 3.34
N LYS A 67 -8.22 4.22 4.26
CA LYS A 67 -9.11 5.37 4.32
C LYS A 67 -9.07 6.18 3.01
N ILE A 68 -7.89 6.42 2.46
CA ILE A 68 -7.73 7.13 1.19
C ILE A 68 -8.33 6.33 0.02
N CYS A 69 -8.11 5.02 -0.05
CA CYS A 69 -8.72 4.19 -1.08
C CYS A 69 -10.26 4.31 -1.08
N LYS A 70 -10.88 4.26 0.10
CA LYS A 70 -12.34 4.45 0.24
C LYS A 70 -12.81 5.83 -0.18
N GLU A 71 -12.07 6.88 0.17
CA GLU A 71 -12.39 8.25 -0.24
C GLU A 71 -12.32 8.41 -1.77
N MET A 72 -11.37 7.75 -2.43
CA MET A 72 -11.25 7.74 -3.89
C MET A 72 -12.41 6.99 -4.56
N GLU A 73 -12.81 5.84 -4.02
CA GLU A 73 -13.96 5.06 -4.54
C GLU A 73 -15.25 5.90 -4.52
N ASN A 74 -15.52 6.56 -3.39
CA ASN A 74 -16.68 7.42 -3.24
C ASN A 74 -16.67 8.62 -4.20
N HIS A 75 -15.50 9.21 -4.45
CA HIS A 75 -15.39 10.38 -5.33
C HIS A 75 -15.56 10.03 -6.82
N GLU A 76 -15.22 8.81 -7.23
CA GLU A 76 -15.37 8.36 -8.61
C GLU A 76 -16.79 7.83 -8.93
N ASN A 77 -17.74 7.88 -7.98
CA ASN A 77 -19.06 7.23 -8.09
C ASN A 77 -18.97 5.77 -8.56
N ILE A 78 -17.88 5.09 -8.20
CA ILE A 78 -17.72 3.66 -8.47
C ILE A 78 -18.53 2.94 -7.39
N HIS A 79 -19.84 2.81 -7.64
CA HIS A 79 -20.66 1.83 -6.93
C HIS A 79 -20.18 0.46 -7.39
N THR A 80 -19.26 -0.15 -6.64
CA THR A 80 -19.14 -1.61 -6.70
C THR A 80 -20.44 -2.15 -6.13
N LEU A 81 -21.29 -2.66 -7.03
CA LEU A 81 -22.41 -3.53 -6.72
C LEU A 81 -21.86 -4.77 -5.99
N ASP A 82 -21.59 -4.64 -4.70
CA ASP A 82 -21.79 -5.67 -3.70
C ASP A 82 -21.74 -5.07 -2.30
N GLU A 83 -22.84 -4.48 -1.85
CA GLU A 83 -23.02 -4.09 -0.44
C GLU A 83 -23.03 -5.31 0.50
N SER A 84 -22.92 -6.53 -0.02
CA SER A 84 -22.89 -7.78 0.75
C SER A 84 -21.49 -8.35 1.02
N GLU A 85 -20.44 -7.84 0.35
CA GLU A 85 -19.04 -8.26 0.53
C GLU A 85 -18.09 -7.08 0.78
N ASP A 86 -18.49 -6.15 1.65
CA ASP A 86 -17.61 -5.09 2.13
C ASP A 86 -16.53 -5.70 3.05
N ILE A 87 -15.52 -6.32 2.43
CA ILE A 87 -14.41 -7.09 3.03
C ILE A 87 -13.46 -6.20 3.87
N MET A 88 -13.68 -4.89 3.93
CA MET A 88 -12.82 -4.00 4.72
C MET A 88 -13.18 -4.04 6.21
N ALA A 89 -12.54 -5.00 6.88
CA ALA A 89 -12.73 -5.45 8.26
C ALA A 89 -13.97 -6.32 8.47
N VAL A 90 -14.00 -7.51 7.86
CA VAL A 90 -14.70 -8.60 8.53
C VAL A 90 -13.95 -8.86 9.84
N ASN A 91 -14.49 -8.34 10.94
CA ASN A 91 -14.15 -8.79 12.28
C ASN A 91 -14.59 -10.26 12.38
N LEU A 92 -13.83 -11.17 11.79
CA LEU A 92 -13.99 -12.60 12.02
C LEU A 92 -13.53 -12.85 13.46
N LYS A 93 -14.47 -12.74 14.40
CA LYS A 93 -14.32 -13.29 15.75
C LYS A 93 -14.36 -14.81 15.62
N ILE A 94 -13.22 -15.41 15.33
CA ILE A 94 -13.02 -16.85 15.51
C ILE A 94 -12.21 -16.98 16.79
N ASN A 95 -12.79 -17.61 17.82
CA ASN A 95 -12.15 -17.90 19.11
C ASN A 95 -11.61 -16.69 19.90
N GLY A 96 -12.32 -15.55 19.90
CA GLY A 96 -12.01 -14.43 20.81
C GLY A 96 -10.81 -13.56 20.40
N SER A 97 -10.16 -13.83 19.26
CA SER A 97 -9.15 -12.96 18.66
C SER A 97 -9.72 -12.21 17.46
N GLU A 98 -9.64 -10.87 17.46
CA GLU A 98 -9.93 -10.05 16.28
C GLU A 98 -8.87 -10.31 15.19
N MET A 99 -9.26 -10.97 14.10
CA MET A 99 -8.46 -11.01 12.87
C MET A 99 -8.90 -9.87 11.96
N ILE A 100 -8.04 -8.87 11.81
CA ILE A 100 -8.21 -7.82 10.80
C ILE A 100 -7.72 -8.41 9.47
N ARG A 101 -8.63 -8.85 8.61
CA ARG A 101 -8.27 -9.22 7.23
C ARG A 101 -7.91 -7.94 6.47
N ASN A 102 -6.63 -7.59 6.48
CA ASN A 102 -6.10 -6.47 5.72
C ASN A 102 -5.83 -6.95 4.29
N ASN A 103 -6.68 -6.60 3.33
CA ASN A 103 -6.44 -6.84 1.90
C ASN A 103 -5.38 -5.87 1.32
N LEU A 104 -4.37 -5.54 2.12
CA LEU A 104 -3.36 -4.55 1.75
C LEU A 104 -2.00 -5.21 1.84
N ASP A 105 -1.47 -5.51 0.66
CA ASP A 105 -0.17 -6.14 0.45
C ASP A 105 0.92 -5.05 0.43
N ILE A 106 1.96 -5.21 1.24
CA ILE A 106 3.02 -4.20 1.39
C ILE A 106 4.35 -4.87 1.63
N PHE A 107 5.35 -4.43 0.89
CA PHE A 107 6.75 -4.64 1.20
C PHE A 107 7.51 -3.32 1.21
N GLY A 108 8.68 -3.29 1.86
CA GLY A 108 9.65 -2.23 1.68
C GLY A 108 10.57 -2.54 0.51
N SER A 109 10.95 -1.53 -0.27
CA SER A 109 12.01 -1.67 -1.29
C SER A 109 12.98 -0.49 -1.27
N PHE A 110 14.22 -0.73 -1.71
CA PHE A 110 15.16 0.34 -2.09
C PHE A 110 15.89 0.01 -3.39
N TYR A 111 16.30 1.07 -4.07
CA TYR A 111 16.98 1.02 -5.35
C TYR A 111 18.38 1.63 -5.21
N ARG A 112 19.38 0.91 -5.71
CA ARG A 112 20.74 1.43 -5.96
C ARG A 112 20.90 1.84 -7.42
N ALA A 113 22.04 2.43 -7.78
CA ALA A 113 22.31 2.98 -9.10
C ALA A 113 22.13 1.98 -10.27
N ASP A 114 22.25 0.67 -10.03
CA ASP A 114 22.09 -0.41 -11.01
C ASP A 114 20.79 -1.21 -10.85
N ASN A 115 19.84 -0.69 -10.08
CA ASN A 115 18.54 -1.31 -9.82
C ASN A 115 17.47 -0.73 -10.75
N TYR A 116 16.49 -1.54 -11.10
CA TYR A 116 15.46 -1.20 -12.07
C TYR A 116 14.16 -1.96 -11.81
N LEU A 117 13.09 -1.40 -12.35
CA LEU A 117 11.80 -2.05 -12.57
C LEU A 117 11.36 -1.62 -13.97
N LEU A 118 11.26 -2.57 -14.89
CA LEU A 118 10.88 -2.27 -16.27
C LEU A 118 9.38 -1.97 -16.38
N CYS A 119 8.94 -1.54 -17.57
CA CYS A 119 7.54 -1.23 -17.85
C CYS A 119 6.63 -2.44 -17.54
N HIS A 120 5.58 -2.21 -16.76
CA HIS A 120 4.56 -3.17 -16.35
C HIS A 120 3.26 -2.41 -16.02
N ASP A 121 2.15 -3.12 -15.86
CA ASP A 121 0.80 -2.56 -15.68
C ASP A 121 0.17 -2.86 -14.31
N ASP A 122 0.91 -3.53 -13.41
CA ASP A 122 0.45 -3.98 -12.09
C ASP A 122 -0.82 -4.87 -12.10
N CYS A 123 -1.20 -5.42 -13.26
CA CYS A 123 -2.43 -6.17 -13.43
C CYS A 123 -2.31 -7.60 -12.88
N LEU A 124 -2.88 -7.85 -11.70
CA LEU A 124 -3.09 -9.19 -11.13
C LEU A 124 -4.56 -9.34 -10.72
N GLU A 125 -5.09 -10.56 -10.75
CA GLU A 125 -6.52 -10.89 -10.62
C GLU A 125 -7.26 -10.19 -9.46
N ASN A 126 -6.59 -9.95 -8.34
CA ASN A 126 -7.19 -9.37 -7.14
C ASN A 126 -6.64 -7.98 -6.77
N ARG A 127 -5.94 -7.30 -7.69
CA ARG A 127 -5.40 -5.95 -7.46
C ARG A 127 -6.31 -4.89 -8.06
N LYS A 128 -6.86 -4.04 -7.20
CA LYS A 128 -7.68 -2.88 -7.60
C LYS A 128 -6.90 -1.57 -7.64
N TYR A 129 -5.98 -1.39 -6.70
CA TYR A 129 -5.14 -0.20 -6.57
C TYR A 129 -3.69 -0.59 -6.36
N ALA A 130 -2.79 0.17 -6.98
CA ALA A 130 -1.37 0.19 -6.66
C ALA A 130 -1.04 1.51 -5.94
N PHE A 131 -0.10 1.47 -5.00
CA PHE A 131 0.41 2.67 -4.35
C PHE A 131 1.90 2.55 -4.08
N SER A 132 2.56 3.69 -3.97
CA SER A 132 3.94 3.81 -3.51
C SER A 132 4.05 4.94 -2.51
N TYR A 133 4.80 4.72 -1.44
CA TYR A 133 5.10 5.73 -0.44
C TYR A 133 6.61 5.91 -0.36
N TYR A 134 7.09 7.11 -0.70
CA TYR A 134 8.51 7.43 -0.74
C TYR A 134 9.00 7.90 0.63
N LEU A 135 10.17 7.39 1.04
CA LEU A 135 10.84 7.68 2.31
C LEU A 135 12.13 8.45 2.12
#